data_AF-E2SIG6-F1
#
_entry.id   AF-E2SIG6-F1
#
_cell.length_a   1.000
_cell.length_b   1.000
_cell.length_c   1.000
_cell.angle_alpha   90.00
_cell.angle_beta   90.00
_cell.angle_gamma   90.00
#
_symmetry.space_group_name_H-M   'P 1'
#
loop_
_entity.id
_entity.type
_entity.pdbx_description
1 polymer ?
#
loop_
_entity_poly.entity_id
_entity_poly.type
_entity_poly.pdbx_seq_one_letter_code
_entity_poly.pdbx_strand_id
1 'polypeptide(L)'
;MSPVQYQIRVDHTLRDPHTIQYAMADEKETYVFHDSKLYVTYDKGTTLLEVPVPYKDIAGTNNALYNELLPAHGYIVTKAFTAFICYDDDGSYLLYSKDAGKNWNKSRILPTSYRGETLYLSKTENSCYITIATDRSLGHEYYSTYKSTDLKTWSYLNGEALQEKKNVSFVSDGTAYIGAGTDQNQNPLVYYTNDDGKTYTTLTLPAYETEYVNNKIKPFILMEYAYRKKGKTYIVVGQGNDGDYMRNNIRYKGLYESDDGITFRFKKEIDDSPKLAG
;
A
#
# COMPACT_ATOMS: atom_id res chain seq x y z
N MET A 1 -4.39 48.31 29.92
CA MET A 1 -3.39 47.44 29.28
C MET A 1 -4.08 46.76 28.09
N SER A 2 -3.61 47.01 26.87
CA SER A 2 -4.15 46.37 25.66
C SER A 2 -3.51 44.99 25.48
N PRO A 3 -4.21 43.94 25.03
CA PRO A 3 -3.60 42.64 24.80
C PRO A 3 -2.63 42.72 23.62
N VAL A 4 -1.43 42.16 23.79
CA VAL A 4 -0.44 42.01 22.73
C VAL A 4 -0.92 40.90 21.78
N GLN A 5 -1.27 41.26 20.55
CA GLN A 5 -1.48 40.29 19.48
C GLN A 5 -0.12 39.82 18.96
N TYR A 6 0.24 38.57 19.24
CA TYR A 6 1.31 37.90 18.51
C TYR A 6 0.77 37.53 17.12
N GLN A 7 1.05 38.37 16.12
CA GLN A 7 0.95 37.96 14.73
C GLN A 7 2.19 37.12 14.41
N ILE A 8 2.04 35.79 14.45
CA ILE A 8 3.03 34.90 13.82
C ILE A 8 2.94 35.19 12.33
N ARG A 9 3.92 35.93 11.78
CA ARG A 9 4.08 36.01 10.33
C ARG A 9 4.56 34.65 9.85
N VAL A 10 3.64 33.87 9.29
CA VAL A 10 3.99 32.63 8.61
C VAL A 10 4.65 33.03 7.29
N ASP A 11 5.91 32.68 7.11
CA ASP A 11 6.57 32.84 5.83
C ASP A 11 5.92 31.86 4.84
N HIS A 12 5.25 32.41 3.82
CA HIS A 12 4.56 31.61 2.81
C HIS A 12 5.54 30.92 1.85
N THR A 13 6.83 31.31 1.83
CA THR A 13 7.86 30.65 1.01
C THR A 13 8.38 29.35 1.64
N LEU A 14 8.16 29.11 2.94
CA LEU A 14 8.35 27.81 3.59
C LEU A 14 7.28 26.77 3.20
N ARG A 15 6.32 27.13 2.34
CA ARG A 15 5.25 26.25 1.85
C ARG A 15 5.54 25.61 0.51
N ASP A 16 6.66 25.92 -0.14
CA ASP A 16 7.08 25.12 -1.28
C ASP A 16 7.35 23.70 -0.75
N PRO A 17 6.65 22.67 -1.23
CA PRO A 17 6.86 21.32 -0.77
C PRO A 17 8.30 20.93 -1.09
N HIS A 18 9.19 20.97 -0.11
CA HIS A 18 10.48 20.29 -0.21
C HIS A 18 10.21 18.80 -0.10
N THR A 19 9.75 18.19 -1.20
CA THR A 19 9.56 16.76 -1.29
C THR A 19 10.86 16.09 -1.72
N ILE A 20 11.11 14.93 -1.12
CA ILE A 20 12.14 14.03 -1.62
C ILE A 20 11.64 13.49 -2.96
N GLN A 21 12.45 13.70 -4.01
CA GLN A 21 12.18 13.17 -5.33
C GLN A 21 12.68 11.73 -5.42
N TYR A 22 11.83 10.84 -5.94
CA TYR A 22 12.16 9.44 -6.13
C TYR A 22 12.31 9.14 -7.62
N ALA A 23 13.28 8.30 -7.95
CA ALA A 23 13.46 7.82 -9.30
C ALA A 23 12.25 6.97 -9.69
N MET A 24 11.80 7.14 -10.94
CA MET A 24 10.83 6.24 -11.55
C MET A 24 11.35 4.79 -11.46
N ALA A 25 10.48 3.86 -11.06
CA ALA A 25 10.85 2.45 -11.03
C ALA A 25 11.28 1.96 -12.43
N ASP A 26 12.23 1.02 -12.50
CA ASP A 26 12.71 0.42 -13.76
C ASP A 26 11.69 -0.59 -14.34
N GLU A 27 10.43 -0.19 -14.44
CA GLU A 27 9.30 -1.01 -14.86
C GLU A 27 8.57 -0.38 -16.04
N LYS A 28 7.90 -1.21 -16.85
CA LYS A 28 7.14 -0.71 -17.99
C LYS A 28 5.93 0.12 -17.56
N GLU A 29 5.27 -0.31 -16.49
CA GLU A 29 4.01 0.25 -16.01
C GLU A 29 4.23 0.78 -14.60
N THR A 30 4.36 2.09 -14.47
CA THR A 30 4.68 2.73 -13.19
C THR A 30 4.26 4.20 -13.19
N TYR A 31 4.47 4.88 -12.06
CA TYR A 31 4.23 6.29 -11.91
C TYR A 31 5.55 7.05 -11.65
N VAL A 32 5.49 8.36 -11.82
CA VAL A 32 6.56 9.28 -11.44
C VAL A 32 5.94 10.62 -11.08
N PHE A 33 6.51 11.31 -10.10
CA PHE A 33 6.22 12.71 -9.85
C PHE A 33 7.23 13.61 -10.56
N HIS A 34 6.75 14.71 -11.10
CA HIS A 34 7.58 15.77 -11.66
C HIS A 34 6.83 17.09 -11.52
N ASP A 35 7.49 18.16 -11.04
CA ASP A 35 6.91 19.49 -10.84
C ASP A 35 5.56 19.47 -10.10
N SER A 36 5.49 18.72 -9.00
CA SER A 36 4.28 18.53 -8.19
C SER A 36 3.08 18.00 -8.98
N LYS A 37 3.33 17.23 -10.03
CA LYS A 37 2.32 16.51 -10.81
C LYS A 37 2.63 15.04 -10.88
N LEU A 38 1.57 14.23 -10.87
CA LEU A 38 1.68 12.79 -11.02
C LEU A 38 1.55 12.40 -12.50
N TYR A 39 2.47 11.56 -12.96
CA TYR A 39 2.44 10.97 -14.28
C TYR A 39 2.42 9.45 -14.19
N VAL A 40 1.82 8.81 -15.19
CA VAL A 40 1.93 7.37 -15.41
C VAL A 40 2.60 7.08 -16.75
N THR A 41 3.32 5.97 -16.80
CA THR A 41 3.89 5.42 -18.03
C THR A 41 3.48 3.96 -18.18
N TYR A 42 3.40 3.51 -19.43
CA TYR A 42 3.12 2.12 -19.80
C TYR A 42 4.16 1.55 -20.78
N ASP A 43 5.23 2.30 -21.00
CA ASP A 43 6.31 2.05 -21.95
C ASP A 43 7.68 2.47 -21.40
N LYS A 44 7.86 2.31 -20.07
CA LYS A 44 9.14 2.52 -19.37
C LYS A 44 9.65 3.96 -19.49
N GLY A 45 8.75 4.93 -19.38
CA GLY A 45 9.05 6.37 -19.38
C GLY A 45 9.21 6.98 -20.78
N THR A 46 8.98 6.23 -21.86
CA THR A 46 9.01 6.81 -23.22
C THR A 46 7.88 7.83 -23.40
N THR A 47 6.71 7.52 -22.87
CA THR A 47 5.55 8.41 -22.79
C THR A 47 5.15 8.60 -21.33
N LEU A 48 4.93 9.86 -20.94
CA LEU A 48 4.37 10.24 -19.66
C LEU A 48 2.98 10.85 -19.87
N LEU A 49 1.98 10.30 -19.20
CA LEU A 49 0.61 10.80 -19.22
C LEU A 49 0.30 11.41 -17.85
N GLU A 50 -0.09 12.68 -17.84
CA GLU A 50 -0.48 13.37 -16.61
C GLU A 50 -1.75 12.73 -16.03
N VAL A 51 -1.72 12.40 -14.75
CA VAL A 51 -2.90 11.96 -13.99
C VAL A 51 -3.66 13.23 -13.57
N PRO A 52 -4.96 13.38 -13.89
CA PRO A 52 -5.73 14.58 -13.58
C PRO A 52 -6.15 14.58 -12.12
N VAL A 53 -5.18 14.66 -11.21
CA VAL A 53 -5.35 14.65 -9.76
C VAL A 53 -4.69 15.89 -9.16
N PRO A 54 -5.38 16.61 -8.25
CA PRO A 54 -4.72 17.66 -7.50
C PRO A 54 -3.56 17.10 -6.68
N TYR A 55 -2.42 17.80 -6.67
CA TYR A 55 -1.23 17.36 -5.93
C TYR A 55 -1.52 17.08 -4.45
N LYS A 56 -2.30 17.95 -3.79
CA LYS A 56 -2.73 17.77 -2.41
C LYS A 56 -3.49 16.46 -2.20
N ASP A 57 -4.27 16.02 -3.18
CA ASP A 57 -5.15 14.87 -3.01
C ASP A 57 -4.37 13.56 -3.00
N ILE A 58 -3.25 13.51 -3.71
CA ILE A 58 -2.44 12.30 -3.89
C ILE A 58 -1.15 12.29 -3.07
N ALA A 59 -0.44 13.42 -3.01
CA ALA A 59 0.85 13.52 -2.32
C ALA A 59 0.73 14.06 -0.89
N GLY A 60 -0.40 14.65 -0.49
CA GLY A 60 -0.58 15.13 0.88
C GLY A 60 -0.34 14.05 1.95
N THR A 61 0.00 14.46 3.16
CA THR A 61 0.10 13.56 4.33
C THR A 61 -0.88 13.99 5.42
N ASN A 62 -1.04 13.15 6.44
CA ASN A 62 -1.83 13.46 7.63
C ASN A 62 -1.32 14.69 8.42
N ASN A 63 -0.05 15.07 8.25
CA ASN A 63 0.59 16.19 8.95
C ASN A 63 0.67 17.46 8.11
N ALA A 64 -0.19 17.59 7.09
CA ALA A 64 -0.20 18.71 6.14
C ALA A 64 1.15 18.93 5.42
N LEU A 65 1.93 17.87 5.28
CA LEU A 65 3.13 17.81 4.43
C LEU A 65 2.80 17.11 3.12
N TYR A 66 3.81 16.90 2.29
CA TYR A 66 3.70 16.18 1.03
C TYR A 66 4.75 15.07 0.94
N ASN A 67 4.40 13.96 0.33
CA ASN A 67 5.27 12.83 0.05
C ASN A 67 4.97 12.29 -1.36
N GLU A 68 6.00 12.26 -2.20
CA GLU A 68 5.90 11.78 -3.58
C GLU A 68 6.24 10.29 -3.73
N LEU A 69 6.64 9.64 -2.64
CA LEU A 69 6.57 8.20 -2.53
C LEU A 69 5.16 7.80 -2.10
N LEU A 70 4.35 7.36 -3.06
CA LEU A 70 3.03 6.82 -2.76
C LEU A 70 3.14 5.57 -1.88
N PRO A 71 2.19 5.34 -0.97
CA PRO A 71 2.10 4.07 -0.24
C PRO A 71 2.12 2.91 -1.23
N ALA A 72 3.04 1.96 -1.03
CA ALA A 72 3.38 0.91 -2.00
C ALA A 72 2.19 0.05 -2.47
N HIS A 73 1.10 0.02 -1.70
CA HIS A 73 -0.11 -0.75 -2.01
C HIS A 73 -1.33 0.14 -2.23
N GLY A 74 -1.18 1.48 -2.26
CA GLY A 74 -2.27 2.44 -2.46
C GLY A 74 -2.61 2.73 -3.93
N TYR A 75 -1.94 2.08 -4.88
CA TYR A 75 -2.11 2.31 -6.30
C TYR A 75 -1.93 1.04 -7.13
N ILE A 76 -2.43 1.06 -8.36
CA ILE A 76 -2.20 0.05 -9.40
C ILE A 76 -1.87 0.81 -10.67
N VAL A 77 -0.79 0.45 -11.36
CA VAL A 77 -0.51 0.96 -12.71
C VAL A 77 -0.36 -0.23 -13.65
N THR A 78 -1.38 -0.45 -14.48
CA THR A 78 -1.34 -1.41 -15.59
C THR A 78 -2.14 -0.84 -16.76
N LYS A 79 -1.86 -1.28 -18.00
CA LYS A 79 -2.65 -0.85 -19.17
C LYS A 79 -4.15 -1.15 -19.04
N ALA A 80 -4.48 -2.29 -18.42
CA ALA A 80 -5.88 -2.73 -18.26
C ALA A 80 -6.61 -1.97 -17.15
N PHE A 81 -5.90 -1.59 -16.09
CA PHE A 81 -6.47 -0.86 -14.96
C PHE A 81 -5.38 -0.04 -14.27
N THR A 82 -5.58 1.27 -14.22
CA THR A 82 -4.72 2.20 -13.46
C THR A 82 -5.59 2.91 -12.43
N ALA A 83 -5.16 2.93 -11.18
CA ALA A 83 -5.93 3.53 -10.11
C ALA A 83 -5.07 4.00 -8.94
N PHE A 84 -5.54 5.05 -8.28
CA PHE A 84 -4.92 5.66 -7.10
C PHE A 84 -5.98 5.91 -6.04
N ILE A 85 -5.67 5.57 -4.79
CA ILE A 85 -6.45 6.03 -3.65
C ILE A 85 -6.03 7.47 -3.33
N CYS A 86 -7.01 8.37 -3.34
CA CYS A 86 -6.80 9.81 -3.13
C CYS A 86 -7.71 10.32 -2.01
N TYR A 87 -7.42 11.50 -1.51
CA TYR A 87 -8.20 12.16 -0.45
C TYR A 87 -8.42 13.63 -0.78
N ASP A 88 -9.67 14.06 -0.87
CA ASP A 88 -10.04 15.47 -0.96
C ASP A 88 -10.76 15.92 0.30
N ASP A 89 -11.31 17.13 0.25
CA ASP A 89 -12.01 17.76 1.38
C ASP A 89 -13.32 17.01 1.73
N ASP A 90 -13.83 16.13 0.84
CA ASP A 90 -15.02 15.28 1.02
C ASP A 90 -14.65 13.81 1.34
N GLY A 91 -13.40 13.54 1.73
CA GLY A 91 -12.92 12.22 2.15
C GLY A 91 -12.17 11.44 1.06
N SER A 92 -12.16 10.10 1.18
CA SER A 92 -11.40 9.22 0.28
C SER A 92 -12.16 8.88 -1.00
N TYR A 93 -11.44 8.83 -2.12
CA TYR A 93 -11.95 8.39 -3.41
C TYR A 93 -10.92 7.56 -4.18
N LEU A 94 -11.42 6.71 -5.08
CA LEU A 94 -10.61 6.03 -6.07
C LEU A 94 -10.63 6.85 -7.36
N LEU A 95 -9.46 7.30 -7.81
CA LEU A 95 -9.28 7.83 -9.16
C LEU A 95 -8.80 6.69 -10.06
N TYR A 96 -9.52 6.37 -11.13
CA TYR A 96 -9.15 5.22 -11.98
C TYR A 96 -9.38 5.44 -13.48
N SER A 97 -8.58 4.72 -14.27
CA SER A 97 -8.67 4.57 -15.72
C SER A 97 -8.71 3.09 -16.10
N LYS A 98 -9.49 2.77 -17.14
CA LYS A 98 -9.59 1.42 -17.74
C LYS A 98 -8.99 1.37 -19.15
N ASP A 99 -8.32 2.43 -19.57
CA ASP A 99 -7.86 2.64 -20.94
C ASP A 99 -6.46 3.28 -21.00
N ALA A 100 -5.59 2.83 -20.10
CA ALA A 100 -4.20 3.28 -19.98
C ALA A 100 -4.06 4.80 -19.86
N GLY A 101 -4.83 5.40 -18.93
CA GLY A 101 -4.70 6.81 -18.55
C GLY A 101 -5.34 7.81 -19.51
N LYS A 102 -6.08 7.36 -20.54
CA LYS A 102 -6.74 8.25 -21.51
C LYS A 102 -7.98 8.92 -20.93
N ASN A 103 -8.80 8.16 -20.21
CA ASN A 103 -9.98 8.67 -19.51
C ASN A 103 -9.94 8.27 -18.03
N TRP A 104 -10.38 9.19 -17.18
CA TRP A 104 -10.35 9.04 -15.73
C TRP A 104 -11.75 9.16 -15.13
N ASN A 105 -12.00 8.35 -14.11
CA ASN A 105 -13.24 8.36 -13.34
C ASN A 105 -12.90 8.54 -11.86
N LYS A 106 -13.75 9.29 -11.16
CA LYS A 106 -13.68 9.49 -9.72
C LYS A 106 -14.80 8.69 -9.06
N SER A 107 -14.46 7.89 -8.05
CA SER A 107 -15.40 7.09 -7.29
C SER A 107 -15.24 7.34 -5.80
N ARG A 108 -16.27 7.89 -5.16
CA ARG A 108 -16.28 8.16 -3.72
C ARG A 108 -16.31 6.84 -2.96
N ILE A 109 -15.34 6.62 -2.07
CA ILE A 109 -15.28 5.44 -1.21
C ILE A 109 -15.99 5.74 0.10
N LEU A 110 -15.62 6.83 0.77
CA LEU A 110 -16.21 7.31 2.01
C LEU A 110 -16.27 8.83 2.03
N PRO A 111 -17.35 9.42 2.59
CA PRO A 111 -17.51 10.88 2.74
C PRO A 111 -16.67 11.48 3.86
N THR A 112 -16.18 10.64 4.78
CA THR A 112 -15.21 11.01 5.82
C THR A 112 -14.24 9.85 5.97
N SER A 113 -12.95 10.15 5.92
CA SER A 113 -11.91 9.18 6.21
C SER A 113 -10.63 9.93 6.55
N TYR A 114 -9.73 9.23 7.22
CA TYR A 114 -8.43 9.78 7.56
C TYR A 114 -7.43 9.31 6.51
N ARG A 115 -6.55 10.22 6.07
CA ARG A 115 -5.42 9.81 5.24
C ARG A 115 -4.51 8.92 6.10
N GLY A 116 -4.52 7.62 5.80
CA GLY A 116 -3.67 6.64 6.47
C GLY A 116 -2.27 6.64 5.86
N GLU A 117 -1.28 6.25 6.65
CA GLU A 117 0.10 6.08 6.16
C GLU A 117 0.25 4.82 5.28
N THR A 118 -0.64 3.84 5.49
CA THR A 118 -0.68 2.61 4.72
C THR A 118 -2.02 2.51 4.01
N LEU A 119 -2.03 2.06 2.77
CA LEU A 119 -3.24 1.89 1.96
C LEU A 119 -3.10 0.59 1.21
N TYR A 120 -4.18 -0.18 1.06
CA TYR A 120 -4.18 -1.38 0.22
C TYR A 120 -5.28 -1.31 -0.81
N LEU A 121 -4.91 -1.47 -2.07
CA LEU A 121 -5.76 -1.51 -3.23
C LEU A 121 -5.53 -2.84 -3.95
N SER A 122 -6.60 -3.60 -4.18
CA SER A 122 -6.52 -4.85 -4.94
C SER A 122 -7.60 -4.87 -6.01
N LYS A 123 -7.21 -5.03 -7.27
CA LYS A 123 -8.13 -5.30 -8.39
C LYS A 123 -8.09 -6.80 -8.69
N THR A 124 -9.25 -7.45 -8.60
CA THR A 124 -9.43 -8.86 -8.94
C THR A 124 -10.16 -8.99 -10.26
N GLU A 125 -10.75 -10.14 -10.60
CA GLU A 125 -11.52 -10.30 -11.84
C GLU A 125 -12.76 -9.40 -11.82
N ASN A 126 -13.68 -9.62 -10.87
CA ASN A 126 -14.96 -8.93 -10.84
C ASN A 126 -15.06 -7.82 -9.79
N SER A 127 -14.06 -7.71 -8.91
CA SER A 127 -14.13 -6.79 -7.78
C SER A 127 -12.91 -5.87 -7.69
N CYS A 128 -13.05 -4.85 -6.84
CA CYS A 128 -12.00 -3.98 -6.35
C CYS A 128 -12.13 -3.92 -4.82
N TYR A 129 -11.02 -4.05 -4.12
CA TYR A 129 -10.95 -4.05 -2.68
C TYR A 129 -10.03 -2.93 -2.21
N ILE A 130 -10.45 -2.21 -1.17
CA ILE A 130 -9.71 -1.10 -0.60
C ILE A 130 -9.69 -1.22 0.92
N THR A 131 -8.50 -1.21 1.52
CA THR A 131 -8.31 -1.10 2.97
C THR A 131 -7.66 0.23 3.29
N ILE A 132 -8.35 1.06 4.08
CA ILE A 132 -7.95 2.43 4.44
C ILE A 132 -8.26 2.72 5.90
N ALA A 133 -7.59 3.74 6.45
CA ALA A 133 -7.88 4.25 7.77
C ALA A 133 -9.27 4.92 7.81
N THR A 134 -10.11 4.50 8.75
CA THR A 134 -11.48 4.98 8.93
C THR A 134 -11.69 5.68 10.26
N ASP A 135 -10.84 5.40 11.25
CA ASP A 135 -10.85 6.09 12.54
C ASP A 135 -9.44 6.28 13.10
N ARG A 136 -9.28 7.22 14.02
CA ARG A 136 -8.03 7.49 14.74
C ARG A 136 -8.31 7.83 16.19
N SER A 137 -7.67 7.11 17.11
CA SER A 137 -7.74 7.41 18.53
C SER A 137 -6.42 7.09 19.23
N LEU A 138 -6.01 7.95 20.16
CA LEU A 138 -4.83 7.75 21.02
C LEU A 138 -3.53 7.37 20.27
N GLY A 139 -3.33 7.93 19.08
CA GLY A 139 -2.14 7.64 18.25
C GLY A 139 -2.23 6.35 17.43
N HIS A 140 -3.37 5.66 17.46
CA HIS A 140 -3.65 4.48 16.64
C HIS A 140 -4.56 4.84 15.46
N GLU A 141 -4.32 4.21 14.31
CA GLU A 141 -5.19 4.24 13.14
C GLU A 141 -5.98 2.92 13.08
N TYR A 142 -7.28 3.02 12.91
CA TYR A 142 -8.17 1.89 12.70
C TYR A 142 -8.47 1.75 11.22
N TYR A 143 -8.38 0.52 10.73
CA TYR A 143 -8.51 0.19 9.32
C TYR A 143 -9.78 -0.59 9.05
N SER A 144 -10.40 -0.30 7.91
CA SER A 144 -11.56 -1.03 7.41
C SER A 144 -11.39 -1.36 5.94
N THR A 145 -11.99 -2.47 5.52
CA THR A 145 -11.93 -2.97 4.15
C THR A 145 -13.28 -2.80 3.44
N TYR A 146 -13.24 -2.31 2.21
CA TYR A 146 -14.39 -2.08 1.35
C TYR A 146 -14.25 -2.82 0.03
N LYS A 147 -15.38 -3.27 -0.53
CA LYS A 147 -15.47 -3.96 -1.81
C LYS A 147 -16.39 -3.20 -2.75
N SER A 148 -16.01 -3.14 -4.03
CA SER A 148 -16.87 -2.68 -5.10
C SER A 148 -16.82 -3.64 -6.29
N THR A 149 -17.97 -3.91 -6.92
CA THR A 149 -18.08 -4.71 -8.15
C THR A 149 -18.35 -3.85 -9.39
N ASP A 150 -18.73 -2.58 -9.20
CA ASP A 150 -19.05 -1.62 -10.27
C ASP A 150 -18.11 -0.40 -10.29
N LEU A 151 -17.19 -0.31 -9.32
CA LEU A 151 -16.33 0.84 -9.02
C LEU A 151 -17.09 2.12 -8.70
N LYS A 152 -18.37 2.05 -8.34
CA LYS A 152 -19.22 3.20 -8.02
C LYS A 152 -19.79 3.10 -6.62
N THR A 153 -20.20 1.90 -6.22
CA THR A 153 -20.76 1.59 -4.92
C THR A 153 -19.77 0.77 -4.12
N TRP A 154 -19.57 1.15 -2.86
CA TRP A 154 -18.59 0.51 -1.97
C TRP A 154 -19.31 -0.06 -0.75
N SER A 155 -19.11 -1.36 -0.52
CA SER A 155 -19.69 -2.10 0.59
C SER A 155 -18.61 -2.45 1.60
N TYR A 156 -18.86 -2.15 2.86
CA TYR A 156 -17.99 -2.55 3.96
C TYR A 156 -17.96 -4.07 4.14
N LEU A 157 -16.76 -4.63 4.34
CA LEU A 157 -16.57 -6.03 4.71
C LEU A 157 -16.39 -6.13 6.23
N ASN A 158 -17.31 -6.83 6.89
CA ASN A 158 -17.38 -6.93 8.35
C ASN A 158 -16.66 -8.16 8.94
N GLY A 159 -15.83 -8.84 8.15
CA GLY A 159 -15.04 -9.98 8.62
C GLY A 159 -14.06 -9.58 9.72
N GLU A 160 -13.99 -10.35 10.80
CA GLU A 160 -13.14 -10.05 11.97
C GLU A 160 -11.66 -9.92 11.59
N ALA A 161 -11.14 -10.83 10.78
CA ALA A 161 -9.76 -10.79 10.30
C ALA A 161 -9.45 -9.57 9.39
N LEU A 162 -10.47 -8.88 8.88
CA LEU A 162 -10.34 -7.67 8.07
C LEU A 162 -10.45 -6.38 8.90
N GLN A 163 -10.84 -6.48 10.18
CA GLN A 163 -10.93 -5.33 11.07
C GLN A 163 -9.58 -5.02 11.69
N GLU A 164 -9.24 -3.73 11.76
CA GLU A 164 -8.02 -3.22 12.42
C GLU A 164 -6.71 -3.76 11.84
N LYS A 165 -6.76 -4.48 10.72
CA LYS A 165 -5.61 -4.99 9.99
C LYS A 165 -5.40 -4.16 8.75
N LYS A 166 -4.22 -3.56 8.64
CA LYS A 166 -3.81 -2.83 7.44
C LYS A 166 -3.31 -3.77 6.34
N ASN A 167 -2.50 -4.78 6.66
CA ASN A 167 -1.81 -5.63 5.67
C ASN A 167 -2.74 -6.65 5.02
N VAL A 168 -3.63 -6.20 4.14
CA VAL A 168 -4.68 -7.00 3.49
C VAL A 168 -4.45 -7.00 1.98
N SER A 169 -4.34 -8.18 1.37
CA SER A 169 -4.18 -8.31 -0.08
C SER A 169 -5.18 -9.31 -0.65
N PHE A 170 -6.11 -8.82 -1.48
CA PHE A 170 -7.00 -9.68 -2.24
C PHE A 170 -6.33 -10.10 -3.55
N VAL A 171 -6.26 -11.41 -3.80
CA VAL A 171 -5.61 -11.95 -4.99
C VAL A 171 -6.58 -12.56 -6.01
N SER A 172 -7.82 -12.78 -5.60
CA SER A 172 -8.97 -13.15 -6.41
C SER A 172 -10.25 -12.75 -5.67
N ASP A 173 -11.40 -12.79 -6.35
CA ASP A 173 -12.67 -12.47 -5.69
C ASP A 173 -12.87 -13.33 -4.44
N GLY A 174 -13.16 -12.69 -3.31
CA GLY A 174 -13.34 -13.33 -2.00
C GLY A 174 -12.05 -13.83 -1.34
N THR A 175 -10.94 -13.92 -2.07
CA THR A 175 -9.71 -14.55 -1.58
C THR A 175 -8.67 -13.52 -1.17
N ALA A 176 -8.31 -13.52 0.11
CA ALA A 176 -7.33 -12.59 0.66
C ALA A 176 -6.35 -13.25 1.63
N TYR A 177 -5.19 -12.61 1.75
CA TYR A 177 -4.18 -12.87 2.76
C TYR A 177 -4.05 -11.64 3.65
N ILE A 178 -4.05 -11.84 4.96
CA ILE A 178 -3.93 -10.79 5.97
C ILE A 178 -2.77 -11.10 6.92
N GLY A 179 -1.90 -10.11 7.17
CA GLY A 179 -0.80 -10.27 8.13
C GLY A 179 -1.30 -10.51 9.56
N ALA A 180 -0.81 -11.59 10.20
CA ALA A 180 -1.26 -12.03 11.53
C ALA A 180 -0.14 -12.07 12.60
N GLY A 181 1.07 -11.59 12.29
CA GLY A 181 2.21 -11.60 13.20
C GLY A 181 2.99 -12.91 13.12
N THR A 182 3.38 -13.49 14.26
CA THR A 182 4.16 -14.73 14.32
C THR A 182 3.64 -15.74 15.33
N ASP A 183 3.98 -17.01 15.16
CA ASP A 183 3.82 -18.01 16.21
C ASP A 183 4.93 -17.91 17.29
N GLN A 184 4.87 -18.80 18.28
CA GLN A 184 5.86 -18.90 19.36
C GLN A 184 7.30 -19.19 18.88
N ASN A 185 7.47 -19.71 17.67
CA ASN A 185 8.76 -20.03 17.06
C ASN A 185 9.22 -18.94 16.06
N GLN A 186 8.55 -17.78 16.04
CA GLN A 186 8.78 -16.68 15.09
C GLN A 186 8.52 -17.06 13.63
N ASN A 187 7.68 -18.06 13.36
CA ASN A 187 7.21 -18.31 12.01
C ASN A 187 6.14 -17.28 11.64
N PRO A 188 6.18 -16.66 10.45
CA PRO A 188 5.16 -15.71 10.03
C PRO A 188 3.79 -16.37 9.94
N LEU A 189 2.79 -15.70 10.51
CA LEU A 189 1.39 -16.08 10.44
C LEU A 189 0.64 -15.18 9.46
N VAL A 190 -0.22 -15.81 8.66
CA VAL A 190 -1.07 -15.13 7.69
C VAL A 190 -2.48 -15.68 7.83
N TYR A 191 -3.47 -14.81 8.03
CA TYR A 191 -4.87 -15.23 7.89
C TYR A 191 -5.20 -15.35 6.41
N TYR A 192 -5.86 -16.44 6.04
CA TYR A 192 -6.36 -16.71 4.71
C TYR A 192 -7.88 -16.81 4.76
N THR A 193 -8.53 -16.14 3.82
CA THR A 193 -9.97 -16.25 3.58
C THR A 193 -10.21 -16.48 2.10
N ASN A 194 -11.31 -17.15 1.76
CA ASN A 194 -11.83 -17.32 0.41
C ASN A 194 -13.31 -16.90 0.27
N ASP A 195 -13.85 -16.19 1.27
CA ASP A 195 -15.27 -15.83 1.36
C ASP A 195 -15.50 -14.35 1.79
N ASP A 196 -14.63 -13.45 1.33
CA ASP A 196 -14.62 -12.01 1.69
C ASP A 196 -14.45 -11.78 3.21
N GLY A 197 -13.73 -12.66 3.90
CA GLY A 197 -13.40 -12.53 5.33
C GLY A 197 -14.47 -13.03 6.29
N LYS A 198 -15.52 -13.72 5.82
CA LYS A 198 -16.55 -14.30 6.70
C LYS A 198 -15.97 -15.43 7.54
N THR A 199 -15.08 -16.22 6.96
CA THR A 199 -14.29 -17.22 7.67
C THR A 199 -12.82 -17.06 7.32
N TYR A 200 -11.96 -17.53 8.23
CA TYR A 200 -10.53 -17.52 8.02
C TYR A 200 -9.86 -18.76 8.61
N THR A 201 -8.73 -19.11 8.02
CA THR A 201 -7.78 -20.09 8.54
C THR A 201 -6.43 -19.40 8.70
N THR A 202 -5.65 -19.83 9.68
CA THR A 202 -4.29 -19.32 9.89
C THR A 202 -3.30 -20.21 9.15
N LEU A 203 -2.56 -19.62 8.23
CA LEU A 203 -1.43 -20.23 7.54
C LEU A 203 -0.14 -19.88 8.27
N THR A 204 0.70 -20.89 8.48
CA THR A 204 2.06 -20.71 9.00
C THR A 204 3.05 -20.81 7.84
N LEU A 205 3.75 -19.71 7.56
CA LEU A 205 4.85 -19.70 6.58
C LEU A 205 6.12 -20.25 7.25
N PRO A 206 6.97 -21.02 6.54
CA PRO A 206 8.22 -21.48 7.10
C PRO A 206 9.15 -20.29 7.37
N ALA A 207 9.66 -20.12 8.60
CA ALA A 207 10.63 -19.05 8.85
C ALA A 207 11.92 -19.23 8.02
N TYR A 208 12.45 -18.12 7.52
CA TYR A 208 13.81 -18.07 6.97
C TYR A 208 14.80 -17.73 8.09
N GLU A 209 15.75 -18.63 8.35
CA GLU A 209 16.84 -18.42 9.30
C GLU A 209 18.12 -18.01 8.54
N THR A 210 18.82 -16.99 9.05
CA THR A 210 20.08 -16.50 8.49
C THR A 210 21.00 -16.02 9.60
N GLU A 211 22.28 -15.85 9.28
CA GLU A 211 23.27 -15.26 10.19
C GLU A 211 23.42 -13.76 9.92
N TYR A 212 23.34 -12.96 10.99
CA TYR A 212 23.52 -11.51 10.96
C TYR A 212 24.20 -11.05 12.25
N VAL A 213 25.29 -10.28 12.13
CA VAL A 213 26.08 -9.78 13.26
C VAL A 213 26.41 -10.90 14.28
N ASN A 214 26.91 -12.03 13.76
CA ASN A 214 27.26 -13.24 14.53
C ASN A 214 26.11 -13.90 15.31
N ASN A 215 24.85 -13.61 14.98
CA ASN A 215 23.67 -14.24 15.57
C ASN A 215 22.82 -14.92 14.49
N LYS A 216 22.18 -16.03 14.85
CA LYS A 216 21.11 -16.62 14.04
C LYS A 216 19.81 -15.87 14.28
N ILE A 217 19.20 -15.36 13.22
CA ILE A 217 17.99 -14.56 13.28
C ILE A 217 16.96 -15.04 12.27
N LYS A 218 15.70 -14.65 12.49
CA LYS A 218 14.56 -14.83 11.56
C LYS A 218 14.02 -13.45 11.19
N PRO A 219 14.57 -12.79 10.16
CA PRO A 219 14.31 -11.37 9.93
C PRO A 219 12.93 -11.09 9.37
N PHE A 220 12.27 -12.05 8.72
CA PHE A 220 11.01 -11.81 8.03
C PHE A 220 9.85 -12.36 8.84
N ILE A 221 9.06 -11.48 9.47
CA ILE A 221 8.07 -11.82 10.49
C ILE A 221 6.65 -11.30 10.21
N LEU A 222 6.49 -10.31 9.32
CA LEU A 222 5.20 -9.68 9.07
C LEU A 222 4.89 -9.67 7.57
N MET A 223 3.83 -10.36 7.17
CA MET A 223 3.32 -10.25 5.79
C MET A 223 2.97 -8.79 5.50
N GLU A 224 3.50 -8.26 4.40
CA GLU A 224 3.21 -6.92 3.93
C GLU A 224 2.17 -6.95 2.82
N TYR A 225 2.36 -7.79 1.79
CA TYR A 225 1.41 -7.90 0.68
C TYR A 225 1.51 -9.26 -0.02
N ALA A 226 0.45 -9.60 -0.76
CA ALA A 226 0.36 -10.82 -1.55
C ALA A 226 -0.12 -10.51 -2.97
N TYR A 227 0.31 -11.31 -3.94
CA TYR A 227 -0.11 -11.16 -5.34
C TYR A 227 -0.05 -12.49 -6.10
N ARG A 228 -0.76 -12.57 -7.22
CA ARG A 228 -0.67 -13.70 -8.14
C ARG A 228 0.09 -13.35 -9.40
N LYS A 229 0.95 -14.25 -9.85
CA LYS A 229 1.70 -14.10 -11.11
C LYS A 229 1.96 -15.47 -11.72
N LYS A 230 1.54 -15.65 -12.97
CA LYS A 230 1.72 -16.90 -13.73
C LYS A 230 1.19 -18.13 -12.97
N GLY A 231 -0.05 -18.06 -12.47
CA GLY A 231 -0.73 -19.15 -11.76
C GLY A 231 -0.35 -19.32 -10.29
N LYS A 232 0.83 -18.86 -9.87
CA LYS A 232 1.32 -18.96 -8.48
C LYS A 232 0.91 -17.77 -7.61
N THR A 233 0.79 -18.02 -6.32
CA THR A 233 0.63 -16.98 -5.30
C THR A 233 1.99 -16.67 -4.67
N TYR A 234 2.25 -15.38 -4.45
CA TYR A 234 3.43 -14.87 -3.78
C TYR A 234 3.01 -14.06 -2.55
N ILE A 235 3.77 -14.20 -1.47
CA ILE A 235 3.65 -13.38 -0.27
C ILE A 235 5.01 -12.72 -0.02
N VAL A 236 4.99 -11.41 0.21
CA VAL A 236 6.14 -10.65 0.66
C VAL A 236 6.01 -10.42 2.16
N VAL A 237 7.07 -10.78 2.88
CA VAL A 237 7.16 -10.71 4.33
C VAL A 237 8.29 -9.76 4.70
N GLY A 238 7.94 -8.67 5.36
CA GLY A 238 8.88 -7.69 5.91
C GLY A 238 9.32 -8.03 7.32
N GLN A 239 10.13 -7.14 7.88
CA GLN A 239 10.78 -7.33 9.17
C GLN A 239 9.98 -6.81 10.38
N GLY A 240 8.80 -6.24 10.13
CA GLY A 240 8.06 -5.48 11.13
C GLY A 240 8.72 -4.14 11.45
N ASN A 241 8.22 -3.48 12.50
CA ASN A 241 8.65 -2.12 12.85
C ASN A 241 10.08 -2.09 13.41
N ASP A 242 10.48 -3.14 14.13
CA ASP A 242 11.74 -3.17 14.89
C ASP A 242 12.90 -3.87 14.14
N GLY A 243 12.66 -4.30 12.89
CA GLY A 243 13.67 -5.05 12.14
C GLY A 243 14.80 -4.20 11.57
N ASP A 244 16.04 -4.62 11.80
CA ASP A 244 17.29 -3.94 11.42
C ASP A 244 18.18 -4.80 10.50
N TYR A 245 17.62 -5.88 9.93
CA TYR A 245 18.36 -6.77 9.05
C TYR A 245 18.64 -6.08 7.72
N MET A 246 19.91 -5.72 7.53
CA MET A 246 20.38 -5.02 6.34
C MET A 246 21.70 -5.59 5.85
N ARG A 247 21.89 -5.64 4.53
CA ARG A 247 23.21 -5.93 3.93
C ARG A 247 23.48 -4.91 2.84
N ASN A 248 24.69 -4.37 2.79
CA ASN A 248 25.08 -3.33 1.82
C ASN A 248 24.11 -2.12 1.82
N ASN A 249 23.67 -1.68 3.00
CA ASN A 249 22.67 -0.60 3.19
C ASN A 249 21.30 -0.86 2.53
N ILE A 250 20.98 -2.12 2.24
CA ILE A 250 19.68 -2.53 1.71
C ILE A 250 18.93 -3.29 2.82
N ARG A 251 17.69 -2.85 3.09
CA ARG A 251 16.76 -3.55 3.98
C ARG A 251 15.99 -4.60 3.18
N TYR A 252 16.28 -5.87 3.40
CA TYR A 252 15.70 -6.96 2.63
C TYR A 252 14.30 -7.34 3.14
N LYS A 253 13.51 -7.94 2.25
CA LYS A 253 12.26 -8.65 2.55
C LYS A 253 12.33 -10.10 2.07
N GLY A 254 11.49 -10.96 2.64
CA GLY A 254 11.36 -12.36 2.23
C GLY A 254 10.25 -12.53 1.20
N LEU A 255 10.57 -13.16 0.06
CA LEU A 255 9.58 -13.57 -0.93
C LEU A 255 9.26 -15.05 -0.74
N TYR A 256 7.99 -15.36 -0.55
CA TYR A 256 7.45 -16.71 -0.45
C TYR A 256 6.61 -17.03 -1.68
N GLU A 257 6.60 -18.29 -2.10
CA GLU A 257 5.77 -18.75 -3.22
C GLU A 257 4.95 -19.98 -2.87
N SER A 258 3.78 -20.08 -3.48
CA SER A 258 2.86 -21.19 -3.34
C SER A 258 2.20 -21.52 -4.68
N ASP A 259 2.04 -22.82 -4.93
CA ASP A 259 1.37 -23.36 -6.11
C ASP A 259 -0.14 -23.57 -5.86
N ASP A 260 -0.55 -23.84 -4.61
CA ASP A 260 -1.94 -24.10 -4.19
C ASP A 260 -2.60 -22.91 -3.47
N GLY A 261 -1.82 -21.88 -3.11
CA GLY A 261 -2.26 -20.74 -2.30
C GLY A 261 -2.31 -21.00 -0.80
N ILE A 262 -1.93 -22.19 -0.34
CA ILE A 262 -2.05 -22.60 1.07
C ILE A 262 -0.69 -22.99 1.63
N THR A 263 0.09 -23.76 0.87
CA THR A 263 1.40 -24.25 1.24
C THR A 263 2.47 -23.35 0.63
N PHE A 264 3.18 -22.60 1.47
CA PHE A 264 4.22 -21.66 1.05
C PHE A 264 5.63 -22.19 1.33
N ARG A 265 6.57 -21.83 0.45
CA ARG A 265 8.01 -22.02 0.65
C ARG A 265 8.73 -20.68 0.51
N PHE A 266 9.80 -20.49 1.28
CA PHE A 266 10.70 -19.38 1.05
C PHE A 266 11.36 -19.51 -0.33
N LYS A 267 11.32 -18.43 -1.11
CA LYS A 267 11.90 -18.39 -2.46
C LYS A 267 13.26 -17.71 -2.46
N LYS A 268 13.31 -16.48 -1.96
CA LYS A 268 14.52 -15.64 -1.92
C LYS A 268 14.27 -14.38 -1.11
N GLU A 269 15.35 -13.69 -0.79
CA GLU A 269 15.29 -12.29 -0.38
C GLU A 269 15.07 -11.37 -1.59
N ILE A 270 14.44 -10.21 -1.34
CA ILE A 270 14.21 -9.16 -2.32
C ILE A 270 14.56 -7.78 -1.75
N ASP A 271 15.05 -6.90 -2.62
CA ASP A 271 15.11 -5.44 -2.42
C ASP A 271 13.96 -4.82 -3.19
N ASP A 272 13.06 -4.14 -2.49
CA ASP A 272 12.00 -3.32 -3.07
C ASP A 272 12.08 -1.86 -2.58
N SER A 273 13.26 -1.45 -2.10
CA SER A 273 13.50 -0.09 -1.61
C SER A 273 13.38 0.90 -2.76
N PRO A 274 12.65 2.02 -2.57
CA PRO A 274 12.59 3.09 -3.56
C PRO A 274 13.99 3.69 -3.75
N LYS A 275 14.28 4.14 -4.97
CA LYS A 275 15.55 4.81 -5.29
C LYS A 275 15.30 6.32 -5.38
N LEU A 276 16.25 7.13 -4.90
CA LEU A 276 16.16 8.59 -5.01
C LEU A 276 16.37 9.03 -6.46
N ALA A 277 15.70 10.11 -6.87
CA ALA A 277 16.06 10.81 -8.09
C ALA A 277 17.43 11.48 -7.89
N GLY A 278 18.33 11.31 -8.85
CA GLY A 278 19.68 11.88 -8.82
C GLY A 278 19.72 13.37 -9.09
#